data_AF-A0A7W6FXJ5-F1
#
_entry.id   AF-A0A7W6FXJ5-F1
#
_cell.length_a   1.000
_cell.length_b   1.000
_cell.length_c   1.000
_cell.angle_alpha   90.00
_cell.angle_beta   90.00
_cell.angle_gamma   90.00
#
_symmetry.space_group_name_H-M   'P 1'
#
loop_
_entity.id
_entity.type
_entity.pdbx_description
1 polymer ?
#
loop_
_entity_poly.entity_id
_entity_poly.type
_entity_poly.pdbx_seq_one_letter_code
_entity_poly.pdbx_strand_id
1 'polypeptide(L)'
;MPRNHPERFLRLKGMRTAALPFLVALASCAQGQEKVPERVIGLSSSLPLVWAEAGDIRGQLSDTTGKHWALQAMERRGRVIPLDTLAGPKGLPLLHDALLVLAQPRPLTPDENVALDAWVRAGGRLLLFADPMLTAHSDFALGDPRRPQDIAMLSPILRHWGLEMTFDPDQPAGESQARAFGVSVPTNLSGRFVARPDAQCRLAADGIAANCVIGRGRAIIIADAAVFDGDDAGQAEAITGLLGLLSR
;
A
#
# COMPACT_ATOMS: atom_id res chain seq x y z
N MET A 1 45.47 -45.93 -55.37
CA MET A 1 45.10 -45.27 -56.63
C MET A 1 44.88 -46.36 -57.66
N PRO A 2 43.95 -46.35 -58.64
CA PRO A 2 42.86 -45.43 -59.02
C PRO A 2 41.48 -46.16 -59.01
N ARG A 3 40.53 -45.65 -59.84
CA ARG A 3 39.09 -45.95 -60.04
C ARG A 3 38.67 -47.37 -60.46
N ASN A 4 37.35 -47.60 -60.23
CA ASN A 4 36.39 -48.51 -60.89
C ASN A 4 36.60 -50.02 -60.61
N HIS A 5 35.57 -50.82 -60.34
CA HIS A 5 34.46 -51.16 -61.25
C HIS A 5 33.37 -52.02 -60.50
N PRO A 6 32.30 -52.56 -61.14
CA PRO A 6 30.92 -52.15 -60.83
C PRO A 6 29.93 -53.34 -60.61
N GLU A 7 28.63 -53.01 -60.69
CA GLU A 7 27.48 -53.87 -61.09
C GLU A 7 27.08 -55.04 -60.14
N ARG A 8 25.85 -55.52 -60.00
CA ARG A 8 24.44 -55.11 -60.23
C ARG A 8 23.59 -56.36 -59.90
N PHE A 9 22.29 -56.18 -59.63
CA PHE A 9 21.19 -57.19 -59.60
C PHE A 9 21.19 -58.25 -58.46
N LEU A 10 20.08 -58.70 -57.86
CA LEU A 10 18.68 -58.25 -57.75
C LEU A 10 17.93 -59.26 -56.84
N ARG A 11 17.01 -58.77 -56.00
CA ARG A 11 15.75 -59.42 -55.54
C ARG A 11 15.87 -60.73 -54.70
N LEU A 12 14.96 -61.10 -53.78
CA LEU A 12 13.48 -60.97 -53.74
C LEU A 12 12.96 -61.43 -52.35
N LYS A 13 11.75 -60.98 -51.98
CA LYS A 13 10.82 -61.49 -50.94
C LYS A 13 11.18 -61.17 -49.49
N GLY A 14 10.26 -60.80 -48.60
CA GLY A 14 8.80 -60.70 -48.66
C GLY A 14 8.27 -60.58 -47.23
N MET A 15 7.41 -59.58 -47.02
CA MET A 15 6.24 -59.56 -46.14
C MET A 15 6.30 -60.31 -44.79
N ARG A 16 6.38 -59.55 -43.68
CA ARG A 16 5.54 -59.70 -42.45
C ARG A 16 5.94 -58.67 -41.38
N THR A 17 5.01 -58.43 -40.45
CA THR A 17 5.11 -57.64 -39.20
C THR A 17 5.00 -56.12 -39.37
N ALA A 18 4.32 -55.37 -38.52
CA ALA A 18 3.22 -55.59 -37.58
C ALA A 18 2.74 -54.16 -37.26
N ALA A 19 1.42 -53.91 -37.29
CA ALA A 19 0.87 -52.62 -36.92
C ALA A 19 1.02 -52.43 -35.40
N LEU A 20 1.70 -51.37 -34.98
CA LEU A 20 1.80 -50.92 -33.60
C LEU A 20 1.15 -49.53 -33.52
N PRO A 21 0.05 -49.34 -32.77
CA PRO A 21 -0.58 -48.04 -32.67
C PRO A 21 0.27 -47.12 -31.77
N PHE A 22 0.57 -45.93 -32.31
CA PHE A 22 1.31 -44.86 -31.66
C PHE A 22 0.41 -44.18 -30.61
N LEU A 23 0.50 -44.62 -29.35
CA LEU A 23 -0.15 -43.99 -28.21
C LEU A 23 0.66 -42.75 -27.80
N VAL A 24 0.28 -41.58 -28.33
CA VAL A 24 0.78 -40.28 -27.87
C VAL A 24 0.12 -39.98 -26.52
N ALA A 25 0.84 -40.25 -25.43
CA ALA A 25 0.48 -39.77 -24.11
C ALA A 25 0.75 -38.26 -24.06
N LEU A 26 -0.31 -37.45 -24.23
CA LEU A 26 -0.30 -36.03 -23.89
C LEU A 26 -0.22 -35.91 -22.35
N ALA A 27 0.99 -35.89 -21.82
CA ALA A 27 1.25 -35.44 -20.46
C ALA A 27 0.97 -33.93 -20.39
N SER A 28 -0.30 -33.58 -20.17
CA SER A 28 -0.70 -32.22 -19.84
C SER A 28 -0.22 -31.91 -18.42
N CYS A 29 0.94 -31.28 -18.30
CA CYS A 29 1.33 -30.59 -17.08
C CYS A 29 0.40 -29.39 -16.90
N ALA A 30 -0.79 -29.63 -16.35
CA ALA A 30 -1.62 -28.59 -15.78
C ALA A 30 -0.91 -28.11 -14.50
N GLN A 31 0.05 -27.21 -14.67
CA GLN A 31 0.52 -26.36 -13.58
C GLN A 31 -0.65 -25.46 -13.20
N GLY A 32 -1.47 -25.94 -12.26
CA GLY A 32 -2.40 -25.09 -11.55
C GLY A 32 -1.60 -23.94 -10.97
N GLN A 33 -1.75 -22.74 -11.53
CA GLN A 33 -1.31 -21.53 -10.85
C GLN A 33 -2.07 -21.49 -9.54
N GLU A 34 -1.42 -21.90 -8.46
CA GLU A 34 -1.91 -21.67 -7.11
C GLU A 34 -2.12 -20.16 -7.02
N LYS A 35 -3.40 -19.76 -6.99
CA LYS A 35 -3.81 -18.37 -7.03
C LYS A 35 -3.31 -17.76 -5.73
N VAL A 36 -2.13 -17.14 -5.76
CA VAL A 36 -1.54 -16.48 -4.60
C VAL A 36 -2.62 -15.58 -4.01
N PRO A 37 -3.04 -15.81 -2.75
CA PRO A 37 -4.16 -15.08 -2.19
C PRO A 37 -3.86 -13.58 -2.30
N GLU A 38 -4.82 -12.87 -2.90
CA GLU A 38 -4.69 -11.44 -3.15
C GLU A 38 -4.47 -10.72 -1.82
N ARG A 39 -3.37 -9.98 -1.75
CA ARG A 39 -3.00 -9.19 -0.57
C ARG A 39 -4.14 -8.24 -0.21
N VAL A 40 -4.53 -8.22 1.06
CA VAL A 40 -5.54 -7.28 1.57
C VAL A 40 -4.85 -6.02 2.10
N ILE A 41 -5.41 -4.86 1.74
CA ILE A 41 -4.99 -3.54 2.24
C ILE A 41 -6.22 -2.88 2.87
N GLY A 42 -6.26 -2.77 4.20
CA GLY A 42 -7.24 -1.91 4.86
C GLY A 42 -6.93 -0.44 4.59
N LEU A 43 -7.95 0.40 4.43
CA LEU A 43 -7.80 1.84 4.25
C LEU A 43 -8.75 2.58 5.19
N SER A 44 -8.22 3.47 6.03
CA SER A 44 -9.02 4.45 6.77
C SER A 44 -8.46 5.84 6.53
N SER A 45 -9.32 6.77 6.13
CA SER A 45 -8.90 8.07 5.62
C SER A 45 -9.99 9.12 5.87
N SER A 46 -9.59 10.34 6.22
CA SER A 46 -10.50 11.50 6.11
C SER A 46 -10.41 12.18 4.74
N LEU A 47 -9.36 11.91 3.97
CA LEU A 47 -9.21 12.40 2.60
C LEU A 47 -10.18 11.67 1.66
N PRO A 48 -10.66 12.35 0.59
CA PRO A 48 -11.62 11.83 -0.40
C PRO A 48 -10.99 10.81 -1.37
N LEU A 49 -10.36 9.75 -0.84
CA LEU A 49 -9.64 8.76 -1.64
C LEU A 49 -10.57 7.71 -2.27
N VAL A 50 -11.61 7.31 -1.52
CA VAL A 50 -12.58 6.28 -1.95
C VAL A 50 -13.75 6.89 -2.70
N TRP A 51 -14.26 8.01 -2.16
CA TRP A 51 -15.36 8.76 -2.74
C TRP A 51 -14.87 10.19 -2.95
N ALA A 52 -15.03 10.71 -4.17
CA ALA A 52 -14.73 12.10 -4.45
C ALA A 52 -15.60 13.04 -3.60
N GLU A 53 -15.08 14.24 -3.33
CA GLU A 53 -15.89 15.33 -2.77
C GLU A 53 -16.92 15.73 -3.83
N ALA A 54 -18.14 15.18 -3.76
CA ALA A 54 -19.24 15.67 -4.58
C ALA A 54 -20.20 16.46 -3.68
N GLY A 55 -20.56 17.66 -4.13
CA GLY A 55 -21.54 18.51 -3.46
C GLY A 55 -22.97 17.92 -3.47
N ASP A 56 -23.26 16.93 -4.33
CA ASP A 56 -24.56 16.26 -4.41
C ASP A 56 -24.47 14.74 -4.68
N ILE A 57 -25.55 14.01 -4.36
CA ILE A 57 -25.67 12.56 -4.58
C ILE A 57 -25.61 12.21 -6.08
N ARG A 58 -25.98 13.14 -6.97
CA ARG A 58 -25.98 12.90 -8.42
C ARG A 58 -24.56 12.87 -9.00
N GLY A 59 -23.65 13.69 -8.47
CA GLY A 59 -22.23 13.72 -8.79
C GLY A 59 -21.46 12.50 -8.24
N GLN A 60 -21.93 11.89 -7.15
CA GLN A 60 -21.42 10.60 -6.67
C GLN A 60 -21.91 9.41 -7.50
N LEU A 61 -23.11 9.51 -8.10
CA LEU A 61 -23.71 8.44 -8.92
C LEU A 61 -23.35 8.54 -10.41
N SER A 62 -22.89 9.70 -10.87
CA SER A 62 -22.29 9.83 -12.19
C SER A 62 -20.89 9.21 -12.17
N ASP A 63 -20.68 8.15 -12.94
CA ASP A 63 -19.39 7.45 -13.17
C ASP A 63 -18.22 8.36 -13.61
N THR A 64 -18.42 9.67 -13.69
CA THR A 64 -17.48 10.68 -14.18
C THR A 64 -16.57 11.30 -13.12
N THR A 65 -16.83 11.09 -11.83
CA THR A 65 -15.88 11.50 -10.77
C THR A 65 -15.02 10.27 -10.42
N GLY A 66 -14.02 10.01 -11.26
CA GLY A 66 -13.17 8.82 -11.16
C GLY A 66 -12.54 8.66 -9.79
N LYS A 67 -12.32 7.40 -9.36
CA LYS A 67 -11.59 7.07 -8.12
C LYS A 67 -10.28 7.85 -8.04
N HIS A 68 -9.94 8.35 -6.85
CA HIS A 68 -8.67 9.02 -6.61
C HIS A 68 -7.50 8.14 -7.08
N TRP A 69 -6.50 8.71 -7.74
CA TRP A 69 -5.37 7.97 -8.30
C TRP A 69 -4.63 7.14 -7.23
N ALA A 70 -4.58 7.64 -5.99
CA ALA A 70 -3.97 6.95 -4.86
C ALA A 70 -4.69 5.64 -4.52
N LEU A 71 -6.02 5.62 -4.57
CA LEU A 71 -6.80 4.39 -4.40
C LEU A 71 -6.45 3.39 -5.50
N GLN A 72 -6.40 3.83 -6.76
CA GLN A 72 -6.02 2.97 -7.87
C GLN A 72 -4.58 2.43 -7.71
N ALA A 73 -3.65 3.25 -7.22
CA ALA A 73 -2.29 2.83 -6.92
C ALA A 73 -2.22 1.74 -5.85
N MET A 74 -3.05 1.84 -4.81
CA MET A 74 -3.18 0.80 -3.78
C MET A 74 -3.87 -0.46 -4.33
N GLU A 75 -4.93 -0.32 -5.13
CA GLU A 75 -5.66 -1.44 -5.75
C GLU A 75 -4.75 -2.28 -6.67
N ARG A 76 -3.75 -1.66 -7.33
CA ARG A 76 -2.71 -2.38 -8.08
C ARG A 76 -1.81 -3.27 -7.22
N ARG A 77 -1.80 -3.08 -5.89
CA ARG A 77 -0.94 -3.81 -4.93
C ARG A 77 -1.70 -4.84 -4.12
N GLY A 78 -3.04 -4.81 -4.16
CA GLY A 78 -3.90 -5.73 -3.44
C GLY A 78 -5.33 -5.22 -3.34
N ARG A 79 -6.22 -6.07 -2.82
CA ARG A 79 -7.62 -5.73 -2.60
C ARG A 79 -7.73 -4.71 -1.47
N VAL A 80 -8.12 -3.49 -1.82
CA VAL A 80 -8.37 -2.41 -0.85
C VAL A 80 -9.73 -2.59 -0.20
N ILE A 81 -9.78 -2.52 1.13
CA ILE A 81 -11.00 -2.59 1.93
C ILE A 81 -11.09 -1.31 2.76
N PRO A 82 -12.04 -0.41 2.46
CA PRO A 82 -12.31 0.75 3.31
C PRO A 82 -12.77 0.32 4.71
N LEU A 83 -12.27 1.01 5.74
CA LEU A 83 -12.57 0.78 7.15
C LEU A 83 -13.07 2.07 7.81
N ASP A 84 -14.32 2.06 8.25
CA ASP A 84 -14.94 3.18 8.98
C ASP A 84 -14.54 3.21 10.47
N THR A 85 -14.18 2.05 11.02
CA THR A 85 -13.73 1.86 12.40
C THR A 85 -12.54 0.90 12.46
N LEU A 86 -11.60 1.21 13.35
CA LEU A 86 -10.47 0.32 13.68
C LEU A 86 -10.78 -0.63 14.85
N ALA A 87 -11.95 -0.49 15.50
CA ALA A 87 -12.36 -1.29 16.64
C ALA A 87 -13.68 -2.03 16.32
N GLY A 88 -13.56 -3.17 15.64
CA GLY A 88 -14.68 -4.08 15.43
C GLY A 88 -14.95 -4.99 16.64
N PRO A 89 -15.96 -5.87 16.56
CA PRO A 89 -16.36 -6.75 17.67
C PRO A 89 -15.25 -7.67 18.20
N LYS A 90 -14.21 -7.91 17.41
CA LYS A 90 -13.05 -8.75 17.75
C LYS A 90 -11.72 -7.99 17.67
N GLY A 91 -11.76 -6.66 17.77
CA GLY A 91 -10.61 -5.78 17.53
C GLY A 91 -10.53 -5.31 16.08
N LEU A 92 -9.32 -5.04 15.59
CA LEU A 92 -9.12 -4.50 14.25
C LEU A 92 -9.62 -5.49 13.18
N PRO A 93 -10.49 -5.09 12.25
CA PRO A 93 -11.18 -5.99 11.31
C PRO A 93 -10.28 -6.40 10.11
N LEU A 94 -9.02 -6.75 10.38
CA LEU A 94 -8.07 -7.26 9.40
C LEU A 94 -7.35 -8.49 9.96
N LEU A 95 -6.79 -9.31 9.07
CA LEU A 95 -5.86 -10.36 9.47
C LEU A 95 -4.64 -9.75 10.15
N HIS A 96 -4.04 -10.48 11.09
CA HIS A 96 -2.97 -9.98 11.95
C HIS A 96 -1.66 -9.64 11.22
N ASP A 97 -1.49 -10.06 9.97
CA ASP A 97 -0.32 -9.80 9.12
C ASP A 97 -0.66 -8.95 7.88
N ALA A 98 -1.90 -8.46 7.79
CA ALA A 98 -2.36 -7.62 6.70
C ALA A 98 -1.70 -6.23 6.70
N LEU A 99 -1.92 -5.49 5.62
CA LEU A 99 -1.54 -4.08 5.52
C LEU A 99 -2.71 -3.18 5.90
N LEU A 100 -2.40 -2.10 6.60
CA LEU A 100 -3.33 -1.00 6.86
C LEU A 100 -2.69 0.31 6.39
N VAL A 101 -3.42 1.10 5.62
CA VAL A 101 -3.08 2.49 5.29
C VAL A 101 -4.01 3.40 6.09
N LEU A 102 -3.42 4.26 6.91
CA LEU A 102 -4.11 5.38 7.55
C LEU A 102 -3.67 6.66 6.86
N ALA A 103 -4.58 7.31 6.14
CA ALA A 103 -4.28 8.51 5.37
C ALA A 103 -5.03 9.71 5.97
N GLN A 104 -4.32 10.52 6.76
CA GLN A 104 -4.91 11.64 7.50
C GLN A 104 -6.18 11.22 8.25
N PRO A 105 -6.13 10.22 9.15
CA PRO A 105 -7.34 9.71 9.79
C PRO A 105 -7.97 10.75 10.71
N ARG A 106 -9.27 10.59 10.97
CA ARG A 106 -9.94 11.25 12.11
C ARG A 106 -9.27 10.91 13.45
N PRO A 107 -9.49 11.72 14.50
CA PRO A 107 -9.09 11.33 15.85
C PRO A 107 -9.61 9.94 16.18
N LEU A 108 -8.70 9.06 16.61
CA LEU A 108 -9.04 7.69 16.99
C LEU A 108 -9.68 7.68 18.36
N THR A 109 -10.74 6.88 18.53
CA THR A 109 -11.31 6.64 19.86
C THR A 109 -10.33 5.87 20.76
N PRO A 110 -10.52 5.84 22.08
CA PRO A 110 -9.68 5.02 22.96
C PRO A 110 -9.63 3.55 22.53
N ASP A 111 -10.76 2.96 22.17
CA ASP A 111 -10.86 1.57 21.72
C ASP A 111 -10.12 1.34 20.41
N GLU A 112 -10.17 2.30 19.48
CA GLU A 112 -9.41 2.25 18.22
C GLU A 112 -7.90 2.36 18.44
N ASN A 113 -7.45 3.20 19.38
CA ASN A 113 -6.02 3.25 19.74
C ASN A 113 -5.53 1.90 20.27
N VAL A 114 -6.31 1.27 21.16
CA VAL A 114 -5.98 -0.06 21.72
C VAL A 114 -6.02 -1.14 20.64
N ALA A 115 -7.06 -1.15 19.80
CA ALA A 115 -7.19 -2.14 18.72
C ALA A 115 -6.05 -2.02 17.69
N LEU A 116 -5.67 -0.79 17.32
CA LEU A 116 -4.55 -0.54 16.42
C LEU A 116 -3.23 -1.00 17.04
N ASP A 117 -2.94 -0.63 18.29
CA ASP A 117 -1.73 -1.06 18.98
C ASP A 117 -1.62 -2.59 19.04
N ALA A 118 -2.68 -3.24 19.52
CA ALA A 118 -2.72 -4.70 19.65
C ALA A 118 -2.52 -5.41 18.31
N TRP A 119 -3.16 -4.90 17.25
CA TRP A 119 -3.04 -5.45 15.90
C TRP A 119 -1.63 -5.28 15.33
N VAL A 120 -1.03 -4.09 15.43
CA VAL A 120 0.36 -3.87 14.98
C VAL A 120 1.30 -4.78 15.78
N ARG A 121 1.19 -4.80 17.12
CA ARG A 121 2.01 -5.68 17.97
C ARG A 121 1.89 -7.15 17.61
N ALA A 122 0.74 -7.59 17.11
CA ALA A 122 0.49 -8.97 16.71
C ALA A 122 1.15 -9.38 15.38
N GLY A 123 1.63 -8.42 14.58
CA GLY A 123 2.23 -8.66 13.26
C GLY A 123 1.76 -7.70 12.17
N GLY A 124 0.83 -6.80 12.49
CA GLY A 124 0.23 -5.90 11.53
C GLY A 124 1.26 -4.94 10.90
N ARG A 125 1.01 -4.57 9.64
CA ARG A 125 1.90 -3.69 8.86
C ARG A 125 1.16 -2.39 8.55
N LEU A 126 1.58 -1.28 9.17
CA LEU A 126 0.92 0.02 9.08
C LEU A 126 1.72 0.98 8.20
N LEU A 127 1.06 1.61 7.24
CA LEU A 127 1.51 2.84 6.59
C LEU A 127 0.62 3.99 7.06
N LEU A 128 1.20 4.97 7.74
CA LEU A 128 0.49 6.11 8.30
C LEU A 128 0.99 7.42 7.68
N PHE A 129 0.08 8.23 7.17
CA PHE A 129 0.30 9.62 6.80
C PHE A 129 -0.49 10.48 7.77
N ALA A 130 0.21 11.37 8.49
CA ALA A 130 -0.35 12.21 9.52
C ALA A 130 0.23 13.61 9.40
N ASP A 131 -0.58 14.52 8.88
CA ASP A 131 -0.22 15.89 8.58
C ASP A 131 -0.63 16.81 9.75
N PRO A 132 0.31 17.58 10.33
CA PRO A 132 -0.02 18.56 11.35
C PRO A 132 -0.66 19.84 10.79
N MET A 133 -0.62 20.06 9.47
CA MET A 133 -1.12 21.25 8.80
C MET A 133 -1.49 20.92 7.34
N LEU A 134 -2.58 20.20 7.16
CA LEU A 134 -3.01 19.74 5.83
C LEU A 134 -3.23 20.93 4.88
N THR A 135 -2.51 20.93 3.75
CA THR A 135 -2.63 21.98 2.73
C THR A 135 -3.60 21.66 1.60
N ALA A 136 -4.12 20.43 1.58
CA ALA A 136 -5.05 19.95 0.58
C ALA A 136 -6.26 20.88 0.43
N HIS A 137 -6.63 21.17 -0.82
CA HIS A 137 -7.88 21.85 -1.10
C HIS A 137 -9.06 20.92 -0.75
N SER A 138 -10.13 21.50 -0.22
CA SER A 138 -11.40 20.80 -0.03
C SER A 138 -12.55 21.73 -0.40
N ASP A 139 -13.51 21.19 -1.14
CA ASP A 139 -14.73 21.85 -1.58
C ASP A 139 -15.74 22.02 -0.43
N PHE A 140 -15.53 21.31 0.68
CA PHE A 140 -16.38 21.41 1.86
C PHE A 140 -16.02 22.64 2.72
N ALA A 141 -17.07 23.35 3.17
CA ALA A 141 -16.93 24.49 4.06
C ALA A 141 -16.36 24.10 5.44
N LEU A 142 -15.73 25.05 6.12
CA LEU A 142 -15.26 24.86 7.49
C LEU A 142 -16.41 24.43 8.42
N GLY A 143 -16.20 23.35 9.17
CA GLY A 143 -17.20 22.77 10.07
C GLY A 143 -18.10 21.70 9.43
N ASP A 144 -18.03 21.45 8.11
CA ASP A 144 -18.69 20.29 7.50
C ASP A 144 -18.01 19.00 7.97
N PRO A 145 -18.74 18.02 8.53
CA PRO A 145 -18.15 16.77 9.03
C PRO A 145 -17.51 15.90 7.93
N ARG A 146 -17.79 16.18 6.65
CA ARG A 146 -17.19 15.49 5.50
C ARG A 146 -15.86 16.09 5.08
N ARG A 147 -15.53 17.30 5.55
CA ARG A 147 -14.25 17.95 5.28
C ARG A 147 -13.10 17.09 5.84
N PRO A 148 -12.00 16.89 5.10
CA PRO A 148 -10.82 16.23 5.62
C PRO A 148 -10.31 16.88 6.90
N GLN A 149 -9.62 16.11 7.73
CA GLN A 149 -9.06 16.66 8.97
C GLN A 149 -7.87 17.57 8.64
N ASP A 150 -7.98 18.83 9.02
CA ASP A 150 -6.90 19.79 8.81
C ASP A 150 -5.64 19.43 9.65
N ILE A 151 -5.81 18.70 10.77
CA ILE A 151 -4.72 18.29 11.67
C ILE A 151 -4.93 16.83 12.14
N ALA A 152 -3.93 15.96 11.95
CA ALA A 152 -3.97 14.57 12.41
C ALA A 152 -3.69 14.44 13.93
N MET A 153 -4.74 14.18 14.72
CA MET A 153 -4.64 14.05 16.18
C MET A 153 -4.30 12.62 16.63
N LEU A 154 -3.06 12.16 16.38
CA LEU A 154 -2.61 10.80 16.69
C LEU A 154 -1.64 10.71 17.88
N SER A 155 -1.53 11.76 18.67
CA SER A 155 -0.57 11.81 19.79
C SER A 155 -0.69 10.64 20.79
N PRO A 156 -1.89 10.13 21.16
CA PRO A 156 -1.98 9.00 22.08
C PRO A 156 -1.22 7.76 21.62
N ILE A 157 -1.46 7.28 20.39
CA ILE A 157 -0.79 6.10 19.85
C ILE A 157 0.68 6.36 19.53
N LEU A 158 1.01 7.54 18.99
CA LEU A 158 2.40 7.90 18.70
C LEU A 158 3.25 7.91 19.98
N ARG A 159 2.77 8.57 21.06
CA ARG A 159 3.48 8.58 22.35
C ARG A 159 3.58 7.19 22.96
N HIS A 160 2.59 6.34 22.76
CA HIS A 160 2.64 4.95 23.22
C HIS A 160 3.75 4.17 22.50
N TRP A 161 3.98 4.42 21.21
CA TRP A 161 5.09 3.86 20.43
C TRP A 161 6.42 4.59 20.62
N GLY A 162 6.46 5.61 21.48
CA GLY A 162 7.67 6.37 21.79
C GLY A 162 8.03 7.44 20.76
N LEU A 163 7.05 7.87 19.96
CA LEU A 163 7.17 9.00 19.05
C LEU A 163 6.41 10.22 19.59
N GLU A 164 6.95 11.40 19.31
CA GLU A 164 6.27 12.67 19.42
C GLU A 164 6.36 13.37 18.08
N MET A 165 5.24 13.93 17.60
CA MET A 165 5.23 14.77 16.41
C MET A 165 5.23 16.24 16.83
N THR A 166 6.16 17.00 16.28
CA THR A 166 6.25 18.45 16.44
C THR A 166 5.99 19.13 15.10
N PHE A 167 5.57 20.38 15.15
CA PHE A 167 5.34 21.22 13.98
C PHE A 167 6.00 22.59 14.22
N ASP A 168 6.72 23.06 13.21
CA ASP A 168 7.33 24.39 13.21
C ASP A 168 6.42 25.35 12.41
N PRO A 169 5.76 26.32 13.07
CA PRO A 169 4.86 27.24 12.38
C PRO A 169 5.60 28.28 11.52
N ASP A 170 6.90 28.47 11.74
CA ASP A 170 7.71 29.46 11.00
C ASP A 170 8.39 28.84 9.77
N GLN A 171 8.18 27.54 9.51
CA GLN A 171 8.73 26.88 8.34
C GLN A 171 8.13 27.44 7.04
N PRO A 172 8.90 27.51 5.94
CA PRO A 172 8.38 28.01 4.68
C PRO A 172 7.31 27.07 4.11
N ALA A 173 6.18 27.63 3.68
CA ALA A 173 5.18 26.92 2.90
C ALA A 173 5.67 26.66 1.47
N GLY A 174 5.16 25.60 0.85
CA GLY A 174 5.46 25.21 -0.51
C GLY A 174 5.88 23.74 -0.59
N GLU A 175 5.60 23.13 -1.74
CA GLU A 175 5.96 21.74 -1.98
C GLU A 175 7.47 21.53 -1.97
N SER A 176 7.89 20.49 -1.26
CA SER A 176 9.25 20.00 -1.22
C SER A 176 9.25 18.47 -1.35
N GLN A 177 10.43 17.88 -1.44
CA GLN A 177 10.62 16.43 -1.53
C GLN A 177 11.46 15.92 -0.37
N ALA A 178 10.90 14.99 0.40
CA ALA A 178 11.58 14.29 1.48
C ALA A 178 12.02 12.90 1.02
N ARG A 179 13.24 12.48 1.35
CA ARG A 179 13.75 11.12 1.06
C ARG A 179 13.49 10.17 2.22
N ALA A 180 12.29 9.61 2.30
CA ALA A 180 11.89 8.64 3.31
C ALA A 180 12.37 7.22 2.94
N PHE A 181 13.44 6.75 3.59
CA PHE A 181 13.95 5.38 3.42
C PHE A 181 14.24 4.98 1.97
N GLY A 182 14.72 5.94 1.15
CA GLY A 182 15.02 5.75 -0.26
C GLY A 182 13.87 6.09 -1.21
N VAL A 183 12.67 6.36 -0.69
CA VAL A 183 11.49 6.81 -1.46
C VAL A 183 11.42 8.33 -1.42
N SER A 184 11.18 8.97 -2.58
CA SER A 184 10.86 10.40 -2.63
C SER A 184 9.39 10.59 -2.28
N VAL A 185 9.09 11.46 -1.32
CA VAL A 185 7.73 11.74 -0.86
C VAL A 185 7.54 13.25 -0.89
N PRO A 186 6.51 13.77 -1.57
CA PRO A 186 6.19 15.19 -1.50
C PRO A 186 5.75 15.57 -0.08
N THR A 187 6.08 16.79 0.30
CA THR A 187 5.74 17.36 1.60
C THR A 187 5.40 18.83 1.47
N ASN A 188 4.50 19.34 2.28
CA ASN A 188 4.21 20.76 2.40
C ASN A 188 3.76 21.04 3.84
N LEU A 189 4.51 21.87 4.57
CA LEU A 189 4.27 22.11 5.99
C LEU A 189 4.32 20.83 6.85
N SER A 190 5.26 19.93 6.53
CA SER A 190 5.45 18.67 7.26
C SER A 190 5.74 18.87 8.75
N GLY A 191 5.33 17.89 9.55
CA GLY A 191 5.79 17.72 10.92
C GLY A 191 7.16 17.05 11.00
N ARG A 192 7.67 16.94 12.22
CA ARG A 192 8.90 16.20 12.54
C ARG A 192 8.66 15.27 13.72
N PHE A 193 9.15 14.05 13.61
CA PHE A 193 9.15 13.09 14.70
C PHE A 193 10.39 13.25 15.57
N VAL A 194 10.17 13.21 16.87
CA VAL A 194 11.19 12.94 17.88
C VAL A 194 10.90 11.56 18.47
N ALA A 195 11.92 10.72 18.54
CA ALA A 195 11.82 9.38 19.12
C ALA A 195 12.43 9.37 20.53
N ARG A 196 11.75 8.74 21.48
CA ARG A 196 12.33 8.47 22.80
C ARG A 196 13.48 7.46 22.68
N PRO A 197 14.45 7.46 23.62
CA PRO A 197 15.58 6.52 23.59
C PRO A 197 15.17 5.03 23.60
N ASP A 198 14.03 4.71 24.19
CA ASP A 198 13.49 3.35 24.29
C ASP A 198 12.64 2.93 23.07
N ALA A 199 12.34 3.87 22.17
CA ALA A 199 11.54 3.60 20.98
C ALA A 199 12.34 2.80 19.94
N GLN A 200 11.75 1.72 19.42
CA GLN A 200 12.33 0.96 18.31
C GLN A 200 11.99 1.58 16.97
N CYS A 201 12.30 2.87 16.80
CA CYS A 201 11.99 3.64 15.61
C CYS A 201 13.25 4.23 14.99
N ARG A 202 13.42 4.03 13.68
CA ARG A 202 14.46 4.71 12.89
C ARG A 202 13.85 5.88 12.15
N LEU A 203 14.35 7.08 12.42
CA LEU A 203 13.95 8.31 11.73
C LEU A 203 14.68 8.45 10.39
N ALA A 204 14.07 9.16 9.44
CA ALA A 204 14.63 9.56 8.16
C ALA A 204 14.09 10.93 7.72
N ALA A 205 14.73 11.52 6.71
CA ALA A 205 14.37 12.84 6.16
C ALA A 205 14.17 13.90 7.26
N ASP A 206 15.19 14.08 8.10
CA ASP A 206 15.20 15.06 9.20
C ASP A 206 13.99 14.95 10.15
N GLY A 207 13.51 13.73 10.36
CA GLY A 207 12.40 13.41 11.25
C GLY A 207 11.03 13.39 10.56
N ILE A 208 10.91 13.70 9.28
CA ILE A 208 9.63 13.66 8.55
C ILE A 208 9.08 12.22 8.47
N ALA A 209 9.97 11.22 8.45
CA ALA A 209 9.58 9.81 8.35
C ALA A 209 10.13 8.99 9.51
N ALA A 210 9.32 8.06 10.01
CA ALA A 210 9.69 7.08 11.02
C ALA A 210 9.40 5.65 10.54
N ASN A 211 10.30 4.72 10.89
CA ASN A 211 10.15 3.30 10.63
C ASN A 211 10.30 2.55 11.95
N CYS A 212 9.18 2.10 12.49
CA CYS A 212 9.07 1.54 13.82
C CYS A 212 8.81 0.05 13.79
N VAL A 213 9.54 -0.68 14.64
CA VAL A 213 9.21 -2.06 15.02
C VAL A 213 8.38 -2.01 16.29
N ILE A 214 7.18 -2.59 16.24
CA ILE A 214 6.21 -2.55 17.34
C ILE A 214 5.73 -3.97 17.58
N GLY A 215 6.22 -4.61 18.65
CA GLY A 215 6.00 -6.04 18.87
C GLY A 215 6.54 -6.86 17.69
N ARG A 216 5.67 -7.63 17.04
CA ARG A 216 6.01 -8.39 15.81
C ARG A 216 5.71 -7.64 14.52
N GLY A 217 5.00 -6.51 14.59
CA GLY A 217 4.61 -5.73 13.42
C GLY A 217 5.51 -4.53 13.19
N ARG A 218 5.08 -3.72 12.23
CA ARG A 218 5.87 -2.59 11.73
C ARG A 218 4.99 -1.42 11.32
N ALA A 219 5.47 -0.20 11.57
CA ALA A 219 4.84 1.02 11.08
C ALA A 219 5.84 1.86 10.28
N ILE A 220 5.47 2.26 9.07
CA ILE A 220 6.08 3.38 8.35
C ILE A 220 5.15 4.57 8.53
N ILE A 221 5.68 5.66 9.08
CA ILE A 221 4.90 6.84 9.46
C ILE A 221 5.52 8.06 8.79
N ILE A 222 4.70 8.84 8.10
CA ILE A 222 5.07 10.08 7.41
C ILE A 222 4.32 11.23 8.10
N ALA A 223 5.04 12.27 8.49
CA ALA A 223 4.51 13.46 9.18
C ALA A 223 3.90 14.48 8.22
N ASP A 224 3.24 14.01 7.16
CA ASP A 224 2.69 14.83 6.08
C ASP A 224 1.69 13.99 5.26
N ALA A 225 0.73 14.63 4.61
CA ALA A 225 -0.23 13.99 3.71
C ALA A 225 -0.27 14.60 2.30
N ALA A 226 0.59 15.56 1.96
CA ALA A 226 0.72 16.19 0.65
C ALA A 226 0.97 15.19 -0.50
N VAL A 227 1.36 13.96 -0.18
CA VAL A 227 1.40 12.85 -1.17
C VAL A 227 0.05 12.61 -1.83
N PHE A 228 -1.06 12.97 -1.20
CA PHE A 228 -2.40 12.78 -1.74
C PHE A 228 -2.94 14.01 -2.49
N ASP A 229 -2.19 15.11 -2.53
CA ASP A 229 -2.67 16.36 -3.11
C ASP A 229 -2.55 16.36 -4.65
N GLY A 230 -3.58 16.89 -5.31
CA GLY A 230 -3.60 17.13 -6.75
C GLY A 230 -3.55 15.87 -7.63
N ASP A 231 -3.12 16.06 -8.88
CA ASP A 231 -2.95 15.00 -9.86
C ASP A 231 -1.67 14.19 -9.60
N ASP A 232 -1.66 12.92 -10.05
CA ASP A 232 -0.47 12.06 -10.00
C ASP A 232 0.63 12.54 -10.96
N ALA A 233 1.60 13.25 -10.43
CA ALA A 233 2.87 13.63 -11.02
C ALA A 233 4.05 12.74 -10.54
N GLY A 234 3.75 11.53 -10.04
CA GLY A 234 4.74 10.57 -9.51
C GLY A 234 4.49 10.14 -8.06
N GLN A 235 3.48 10.70 -7.40
CA GLN A 235 3.10 10.38 -6.02
C GLN A 235 2.63 8.93 -5.88
N ALA A 236 2.08 8.31 -6.93
CA ALA A 236 1.73 6.89 -6.91
C ALA A 236 2.96 5.97 -6.70
N GLU A 237 4.13 6.37 -7.19
CA GLU A 237 5.39 5.67 -6.96
C GLU A 237 5.82 5.78 -5.50
N ALA A 238 5.58 6.93 -4.86
CA ALA A 238 5.86 7.14 -3.45
C ALA A 238 5.05 6.17 -2.57
N ILE A 239 3.73 6.12 -2.75
CA ILE A 239 2.85 5.17 -2.03
C ILE A 239 3.29 3.73 -2.28
N THR A 240 3.55 3.38 -3.53
CA THR A 240 4.00 2.05 -3.95
C THR A 240 5.33 1.66 -3.30
N GLY A 241 6.29 2.60 -3.24
CA GLY A 241 7.59 2.41 -2.62
C GLY A 241 7.48 2.21 -1.12
N LEU A 242 6.70 3.04 -0.43
CA LEU A 242 6.47 2.95 1.02
C LEU A 242 5.78 1.63 1.41
N LEU A 243 4.74 1.21 0.67
CA LEU A 243 4.12 -0.11 0.84
C LEU A 243 5.12 -1.26 0.59
N GLY A 244 6.07 -1.07 -0.32
CA GLY A 244 7.16 -2.00 -0.58
C GLY A 244 8.10 -2.19 0.63
N LEU A 245 8.34 -1.15 1.42
CA LEU A 245 9.15 -1.23 2.64
C LEU A 245 8.49 -2.09 3.73
N LEU A 246 7.16 -2.07 3.76
CA LEU A 246 6.35 -2.89 4.65
C LEU A 246 6.18 -4.31 4.16
N SER A 247 6.64 -4.69 2.97
CA SER A 247 6.48 -6.05 2.43
C SER A 247 7.69 -6.97 2.68
N ARG A 248 8.75 -6.42 3.27
CA ARG A 248 9.99 -7.13 3.61
C ARG A 248 9.93 -7.71 5.02
#